data_AF-A0A3D3CHD3-F1
#
_entry.id   AF-A0A3D3CHD3-F1
#
_cell.length_a   1.000
_cell.length_b   1.000
_cell.length_c   1.000
_cell.angle_alpha   90.00
_cell.angle_beta   90.00
_cell.angle_gamma   90.00
#
_symmetry.space_group_name_H-M   'P 1'
#
loop_
_entity.id
_entity.type
_entity.pdbx_description
1 polymer ?
#
loop_
_entity_poly.entity_id
_entity_poly.type
_entity_poly.pdbx_seq_one_letter_code
_entity_poly.pdbx_strand_id
1 'polypeptide(L)'
;TIVILSGGSSLWPFVPDILKEELPHLEDQAILRSDRPYAVISMGISVLPALKRKFARVRDALREELPVFIDEEIRPLLESRCALVEDRIVAWSRATIFQQGVGPVLERFRAKGGSLSSLRKELKKQVTLREADLRKTIGDALPLLLSGLRGEARELLAEWFSAHGIALPKRDFPLSADPAQRSDTILSTRAIGVEGMFDALQTVLGGLLTAVTAVLSGGAGTALIASGPVGFVLGGVLGASIAYLLARYGKEKARTFVEDLNLPPAVAGLLIDEGRIAALQEELSTNLRAHLEERLAPTRSQLEGHIQNLVLDEMNALNEINSF
;
A
#
# COMPACT_ATOMS: atom_id res chain seq x y z
N THR A 1 40.34 -1.10 -13.55
CA THR A 1 41.22 -0.55 -12.49
C THR A 1 41.85 0.71 -13.01
N ILE A 2 41.84 1.81 -12.26
CA ILE A 2 42.47 3.09 -12.66
C ILE A 2 43.71 3.31 -11.80
N VAL A 3 44.84 3.66 -12.43
CA VAL A 3 46.11 3.98 -11.77
C VAL A 3 46.39 5.47 -11.93
N ILE A 4 46.54 6.18 -10.82
CA ILE A 4 46.83 7.61 -10.81
C ILE A 4 48.29 7.81 -10.37
N LEU A 5 49.10 8.38 -11.25
CA LEU A 5 50.50 8.71 -10.97
C LEU A 5 50.61 10.16 -10.52
N SER A 6 51.16 10.38 -9.31
CA SER A 6 51.42 11.71 -8.74
C SER A 6 52.85 11.79 -8.19
N GLY A 7 53.44 12.99 -8.16
CA GLY A 7 54.82 13.17 -7.71
C GLY A 7 55.86 12.52 -8.62
N GLY A 8 56.92 11.96 -8.04
CA GLY A 8 58.07 11.41 -8.78
C GLY A 8 57.71 10.32 -9.81
N SER A 9 56.77 9.44 -9.49
CA SER A 9 56.34 8.35 -10.38
C SER A 9 55.68 8.83 -11.66
N SER A 10 55.09 10.03 -11.65
CA SER A 10 54.49 10.64 -12.84
C SER A 10 55.52 11.27 -13.80
N LEU A 11 56.75 11.50 -13.36
CA LEU A 11 57.84 12.08 -14.16
C LEU A 11 58.69 11.03 -14.89
N TRP A 12 58.62 9.78 -14.44
CA TRP A 12 59.48 8.72 -14.94
C TRP A 12 58.84 8.13 -16.21
N PRO A 13 59.49 8.23 -17.38
CA PRO A 13 58.86 7.90 -18.66
C PRO A 13 58.52 6.41 -18.79
N PHE A 14 59.24 5.54 -18.08
CA PHE A 14 59.10 4.07 -18.13
C PHE A 14 58.13 3.47 -17.12
N VAL A 15 57.62 4.26 -16.15
CA VAL A 15 56.68 3.77 -15.14
C VAL A 15 55.36 3.27 -15.76
N PRO A 16 54.78 3.93 -16.78
CA PRO A 16 53.63 3.38 -17.49
C PRO A 16 53.91 2.04 -18.17
N ASP A 17 55.11 1.85 -18.72
CA ASP A 17 55.48 0.62 -19.42
C ASP A 17 55.59 -0.56 -18.44
N ILE A 18 56.20 -0.32 -17.26
CA ILE A 18 56.23 -1.29 -16.16
C ILE A 18 54.81 -1.64 -15.70
N LEU A 19 53.92 -0.65 -15.58
CA LEU A 19 52.54 -0.88 -15.17
C LEU A 19 51.75 -1.70 -16.19
N LYS A 20 52.02 -1.54 -17.49
CA LYS A 20 51.42 -2.36 -18.55
C LYS A 20 51.95 -3.80 -18.54
N GLU A 21 53.23 -3.98 -18.21
CA GLU A 21 53.87 -5.30 -18.10
C GLU A 21 53.37 -6.08 -16.89
N GLU A 22 53.30 -5.45 -15.72
CA GLU A 22 52.86 -6.07 -14.46
C GLU A 22 51.33 -6.20 -14.37
N LEU A 23 50.58 -5.34 -15.06
CA LEU A 23 49.12 -5.35 -15.07
C LEU A 23 48.60 -5.35 -16.52
N PRO A 24 48.69 -6.47 -17.25
CA PRO A 24 48.38 -6.56 -18.68
C PRO A 24 46.90 -6.34 -19.04
N HIS A 25 46.01 -6.27 -18.05
CA HIS A 25 44.59 -5.98 -18.22
C HIS A 25 44.23 -4.49 -18.08
N LEU A 26 45.21 -3.62 -17.86
CA LEU A 26 45.00 -2.17 -17.78
C LEU A 26 45.01 -1.56 -19.19
N GLU A 27 43.88 -0.97 -19.58
CA GLU A 27 43.79 -0.16 -20.81
C GLU A 27 44.57 1.14 -20.66
N ASP A 28 45.10 1.69 -21.77
CA ASP A 28 45.90 2.92 -21.77
C ASP A 28 45.17 4.14 -21.16
N GLN A 29 43.85 4.20 -21.28
CA GLN A 29 43.01 5.26 -20.71
C GLN A 29 42.87 5.16 -19.19
N ALA A 30 43.29 4.05 -18.59
CA ALA A 30 43.20 3.81 -17.17
C ALA A 30 44.49 4.22 -16.39
N ILE A 31 45.53 4.69 -17.07
CA ILE A 31 46.72 5.28 -16.44
C ILE A 31 46.66 6.81 -16.58
N LEU A 32 46.38 7.50 -15.46
CA LEU A 32 46.28 8.96 -15.42
C LEU A 32 47.59 9.55 -14.87
N ARG A 33 48.22 10.43 -15.65
CA ARG A 33 49.40 11.21 -15.25
C ARG A 33 48.99 12.66 -15.05
N SER A 34 49.57 13.32 -14.05
CA SER A 34 49.37 14.75 -13.89
C SER A 34 50.42 15.58 -14.63
N ASP A 35 49.96 16.65 -15.29
CA ASP A 35 50.81 17.66 -15.93
C ASP A 35 51.59 18.53 -14.93
N ARG A 36 51.27 18.48 -13.63
CA ARG A 36 51.97 19.22 -12.56
C ARG A 36 52.40 18.34 -11.37
N PRO A 37 53.29 17.37 -11.57
CA PRO A 37 53.64 16.30 -10.62
C PRO A 37 53.90 16.74 -9.18
N TYR A 38 54.66 17.82 -9.00
CA TYR A 38 55.09 18.31 -7.69
C TYR A 38 54.06 19.23 -7.00
N ALA A 39 53.10 19.74 -7.77
CA ALA A 39 52.12 20.69 -7.27
C ALA A 39 50.73 20.07 -7.10
N VAL A 40 50.48 18.85 -7.58
CA VAL A 40 49.13 18.23 -7.55
C VAL A 40 48.64 18.01 -6.13
N ILE A 41 49.48 17.46 -5.27
CA ILE A 41 49.11 17.18 -3.89
C ILE A 41 48.93 18.51 -3.13
N SER A 42 49.84 19.47 -3.29
CA SER A 42 49.76 20.78 -2.62
C SER A 42 48.60 21.64 -3.15
N MET A 43 48.31 21.62 -4.46
CA MET A 43 47.13 22.26 -5.04
C MET A 43 45.84 21.62 -4.52
N GLY A 44 45.77 20.29 -4.49
CA GLY A 44 44.62 19.57 -3.90
C GLY A 44 44.37 19.96 -2.45
N ILE A 45 45.42 19.99 -1.63
CA ILE A 45 45.35 20.41 -0.22
C ILE A 45 44.98 21.90 -0.10
N SER A 46 45.47 22.77 -0.99
CA SER A 46 45.17 24.21 -0.94
C SER A 46 43.71 24.54 -1.23
N VAL A 47 43.02 23.70 -2.02
CA VAL A 47 41.61 23.87 -2.38
C VAL A 47 40.68 23.26 -1.30
N LEU A 48 41.20 22.33 -0.49
CA LEU A 48 40.47 21.61 0.53
C LEU A 48 39.72 22.53 1.54
N PRO A 49 40.32 23.60 2.10
CA PRO A 49 39.60 24.51 3.01
C PRO A 49 38.42 25.23 2.34
N ALA A 50 38.55 25.61 1.06
CA ALA A 50 37.47 26.26 0.32
C ALA A 50 36.33 25.28 0.04
N LEU A 51 36.65 24.03 -0.31
CA LEU A 51 35.67 22.96 -0.47
C LEU A 51 34.95 22.65 0.85
N LYS A 52 35.68 22.50 1.97
CA LYS A 52 35.09 22.28 3.30
C LYS A 52 34.09 23.38 3.67
N ARG A 53 34.43 24.66 3.44
CA ARG A 53 33.51 25.78 3.69
C ARG A 53 32.28 25.73 2.78
N LYS A 54 32.45 25.39 1.49
CA LYS A 54 31.32 25.25 0.56
C LYS A 54 30.38 24.13 1.01
N PHE A 55 30.91 22.94 1.31
CA PHE A 55 30.11 21.80 1.75
C PHE A 55 29.43 22.03 3.11
N ALA A 56 30.10 22.71 4.06
CA ALA A 56 29.47 23.07 5.33
C ALA A 56 28.26 24.00 5.14
N ARG A 57 28.37 25.02 4.28
CA ARG A 57 27.24 25.92 3.96
C ARG A 57 26.09 25.19 3.29
N VAL A 58 26.39 24.34 2.31
CA VAL A 58 25.36 23.55 1.63
C VAL A 58 24.68 22.60 2.61
N ARG A 59 25.43 21.93 3.49
CA ARG A 59 24.86 21.07 4.52
C ARG A 59 23.92 21.83 5.45
N ASP A 60 24.33 23.01 5.92
CA ASP A 60 23.50 23.79 6.84
C ASP A 60 22.21 24.25 6.14
N ALA A 61 22.29 24.67 4.86
CA ALA A 61 21.11 24.97 4.04
C ALA A 61 20.20 23.76 3.83
N LEU A 62 20.75 22.61 3.42
CA LEU A 62 19.99 21.36 3.27
C LEU A 62 19.32 20.95 4.58
N ARG A 63 19.96 21.18 5.73
CA ARG A 63 19.39 20.84 7.06
C ARG A 63 18.22 21.73 7.43
N GLU A 64 18.29 23.00 7.09
CA GLU A 64 17.21 23.97 7.29
C GLU A 64 16.03 23.72 6.34
N GLU A 65 16.30 23.34 5.10
CA GLU A 65 15.30 23.07 4.06
C GLU A 65 14.66 21.67 4.19
N LEU A 66 15.34 20.71 4.84
CA LEU A 66 14.89 19.31 4.93
C LEU A 66 13.44 19.16 5.43
N PRO A 67 12.98 19.83 6.52
CA PRO A 67 11.60 19.67 6.97
C PRO A 67 10.58 20.11 5.93
N VAL A 68 10.87 21.19 5.20
CA VAL A 68 9.99 21.72 4.15
C VAL A 68 9.98 20.77 2.95
N PHE A 69 11.14 20.29 2.52
CA PHE A 69 11.24 19.31 1.43
C PHE A 69 10.48 18.02 1.73
N ILE A 70 10.57 17.50 2.97
CA ILE A 70 9.83 16.31 3.36
C ILE A 70 8.32 16.56 3.32
N ASP A 71 7.86 17.71 3.83
CA ASP A 71 6.44 18.02 3.95
C ASP A 71 5.78 18.41 2.62
N GLU A 72 6.49 19.15 1.76
CA GLU A 72 5.95 19.70 0.52
C GLU A 72 6.19 18.79 -0.70
N GLU A 73 7.26 17.98 -0.72
CA GLU A 73 7.61 17.16 -1.89
C GLU A 73 7.44 15.66 -1.62
N ILE A 74 8.01 15.14 -0.53
CA ILE A 74 8.02 13.70 -0.25
C ILE A 74 6.66 13.20 0.30
N ARG A 75 6.03 13.94 1.21
CA ARG A 75 4.73 13.55 1.78
C ARG A 75 3.63 13.46 0.71
N PRO A 76 3.44 14.45 -0.19
CA PRO A 76 2.43 14.35 -1.25
C PRO A 76 2.72 13.23 -2.24
N LEU A 77 3.99 12.96 -2.53
CA LEU A 77 4.40 11.83 -3.35
C LEU A 77 3.96 10.50 -2.71
N LEU A 78 4.24 10.31 -1.43
CA LEU A 78 3.83 9.11 -0.67
C LEU A 78 2.31 8.97 -0.63
N GLU A 79 1.58 10.06 -0.38
CA GLU A 79 0.12 10.07 -0.36
C GLU A 79 -0.47 9.68 -1.71
N SER A 80 0.00 10.30 -2.80
CA SER A 80 -0.43 10.00 -4.17
C SER A 80 -0.18 8.54 -4.53
N ARG A 81 0.99 8.01 -4.18
CA ARG A 81 1.33 6.60 -4.46
C ARG A 81 0.50 5.63 -3.63
N CYS A 82 0.27 5.91 -2.35
CA CYS A 82 -0.62 5.10 -1.53
C CYS A 82 -2.06 5.10 -2.07
N ALA A 83 -2.59 6.27 -2.44
CA ALA A 83 -3.93 6.39 -3.02
C ALA A 83 -4.10 5.56 -4.30
N LEU A 84 -3.07 5.50 -5.17
CA LEU A 84 -3.10 4.65 -6.36
C LEU A 84 -3.22 3.15 -6.04
N VAL A 85 -2.56 2.68 -4.98
CA VAL A 85 -2.70 1.28 -4.53
C VAL A 85 -4.06 1.05 -3.91
N GLU A 86 -4.57 2.00 -3.13
CA GLU A 86 -5.91 1.93 -2.57
C GLU A 86 -6.96 1.78 -3.69
N ASP A 87 -6.91 2.67 -4.68
CA ASP A 87 -7.83 2.65 -5.81
C ASP A 87 -7.73 1.35 -6.61
N ARG A 88 -6.51 0.83 -6.82
CA ARG A 88 -6.30 -0.44 -7.53
C ARG A 88 -6.92 -1.63 -6.77
N ILE A 89 -6.73 -1.69 -5.45
CA ILE A 89 -7.28 -2.78 -4.62
C ILE A 89 -8.82 -2.65 -4.55
N VAL A 90 -9.35 -1.44 -4.37
CA VAL A 90 -10.79 -1.17 -4.35
C VAL A 90 -11.44 -1.52 -5.68
N ALA A 91 -10.85 -1.10 -6.81
CA ALA A 91 -11.35 -1.42 -8.14
C ALA A 91 -11.34 -2.93 -8.40
N TRP A 92 -10.27 -3.62 -8.01
CA TRP A 92 -10.19 -5.07 -8.11
C TRP A 92 -11.24 -5.76 -7.23
N SER A 93 -11.44 -5.32 -6.00
CA SER A 93 -12.44 -5.86 -5.07
C SER A 93 -13.85 -5.69 -5.63
N ARG A 94 -14.16 -4.52 -6.19
CA ARG A 94 -15.43 -4.24 -6.87
C ARG A 94 -15.66 -5.20 -8.04
N ALA A 95 -14.69 -5.36 -8.94
CA ALA A 95 -14.83 -6.24 -10.10
C ALA A 95 -14.89 -7.73 -9.71
N THR A 96 -14.07 -8.14 -8.76
CA THR A 96 -13.80 -9.55 -8.49
C THR A 96 -14.65 -10.08 -7.35
N ILE A 97 -14.65 -9.41 -6.20
CA ILE A 97 -15.41 -9.85 -5.03
C ILE A 97 -16.89 -9.54 -5.23
N PHE A 98 -17.22 -8.33 -5.69
CA PHE A 98 -18.62 -7.94 -5.83
C PHE A 98 -19.25 -8.47 -7.12
N GLN A 99 -18.81 -7.99 -8.29
CA GLN A 99 -19.49 -8.28 -9.56
C GLN A 99 -19.44 -9.76 -9.96
N GLN A 100 -18.33 -10.46 -9.69
CA GLN A 100 -18.21 -11.87 -10.04
C GLN A 100 -18.56 -12.84 -8.90
N GLY A 101 -18.62 -12.36 -7.64
CA GLY A 101 -18.81 -13.20 -6.45
C GLY A 101 -20.14 -12.94 -5.75
N VAL A 102 -20.21 -11.84 -5.01
CA VAL A 102 -21.35 -11.48 -4.16
C VAL A 102 -22.60 -11.15 -4.97
N GLY A 103 -22.49 -10.33 -6.02
CA GLY A 103 -23.60 -9.90 -6.88
C GLY A 103 -24.42 -11.08 -7.43
N PRO A 104 -23.79 -12.06 -8.11
CA PRO A 104 -24.50 -13.24 -8.63
C PRO A 104 -25.20 -14.07 -7.56
N VAL A 105 -24.65 -14.12 -6.33
CA VAL A 105 -25.29 -14.83 -5.21
C VAL A 105 -26.54 -14.08 -4.73
N LEU A 106 -26.45 -12.76 -4.61
CA LEU A 106 -27.58 -11.90 -4.24
C LEU A 106 -28.70 -11.96 -5.30
N GLU A 107 -28.35 -11.90 -6.59
CA GLU A 107 -29.31 -12.02 -7.69
C GLU A 107 -30.00 -13.39 -7.72
N ARG A 108 -29.25 -14.48 -7.48
CA ARG A 108 -29.86 -15.82 -7.38
C ARG A 108 -30.83 -15.92 -6.21
N PHE A 109 -30.47 -15.34 -5.06
CA PHE A 109 -31.34 -15.30 -3.88
C PHE A 109 -32.60 -14.46 -4.17
N ARG A 110 -32.43 -13.32 -4.84
CA ARG A 110 -33.51 -12.46 -5.31
C ARG A 110 -34.50 -13.21 -6.22
N ALA A 111 -33.98 -14.00 -7.18
CA ALA A 111 -34.79 -14.68 -8.18
C ALA A 111 -35.43 -15.99 -7.69
N LYS A 112 -34.73 -16.77 -6.84
CA LYS A 112 -35.17 -18.12 -6.41
C LYS A 112 -35.67 -18.17 -4.98
N GLY A 113 -35.40 -17.15 -4.17
CA GLY A 113 -35.58 -17.23 -2.74
C GLY A 113 -34.54 -18.13 -2.07
N GLY A 114 -34.77 -18.49 -0.81
CA GLY A 114 -33.84 -19.31 -0.03
C GLY A 114 -33.84 -18.96 1.45
N SER A 115 -33.07 -19.71 2.24
CA SER A 115 -32.80 -19.35 3.64
C SER A 115 -31.65 -18.34 3.75
N LEU A 116 -31.71 -17.47 4.76
CA LEU A 116 -30.62 -16.54 5.07
C LEU A 116 -29.36 -17.28 5.52
N SER A 117 -29.51 -18.45 6.15
CA SER A 117 -28.39 -19.32 6.53
C SER A 117 -27.65 -19.86 5.31
N SER A 118 -28.37 -20.21 4.25
CA SER A 118 -27.78 -20.63 2.97
C SER A 118 -27.11 -19.46 2.25
N LEU A 119 -27.75 -18.29 2.24
CA LEU A 119 -27.18 -17.06 1.68
C LEU A 119 -25.87 -16.68 2.38
N ARG A 120 -25.86 -16.68 3.72
CA ARG A 120 -24.65 -16.41 4.53
C ARG A 120 -23.53 -17.38 4.19
N LYS A 121 -23.82 -18.68 4.11
CA LYS A 121 -22.83 -19.70 3.78
C LYS A 121 -22.24 -19.49 2.38
N GLU A 122 -23.08 -19.19 1.39
CA GLU A 122 -22.61 -18.99 0.02
C GLU A 122 -21.82 -17.68 -0.13
N LEU A 123 -22.26 -16.58 0.50
CA LEU A 123 -21.51 -15.32 0.53
C LEU A 123 -20.14 -15.50 1.19
N LYS A 124 -20.10 -16.16 2.36
CA LYS A 124 -18.84 -16.46 3.04
C LYS A 124 -17.92 -17.29 2.15
N LYS A 125 -18.47 -18.33 1.50
CA LYS A 125 -17.72 -19.19 0.58
C LYS A 125 -17.13 -18.41 -0.59
N GLN A 126 -17.89 -17.52 -1.23
CA GLN A 126 -17.40 -16.70 -2.35
C GLN A 126 -16.27 -15.77 -1.92
N VAL A 127 -16.39 -15.17 -0.74
CA VAL A 127 -15.35 -14.30 -0.18
C VAL A 127 -14.08 -15.10 0.16
N THR A 128 -14.21 -16.24 0.84
CA THR A 128 -13.06 -17.10 1.20
C THR A 128 -12.37 -17.69 -0.02
N LEU A 129 -13.11 -18.07 -1.07
CA LEU A 129 -12.52 -18.60 -2.30
C LEU A 129 -11.58 -17.59 -3.00
N ARG A 130 -11.83 -16.29 -2.83
CA ARG A 130 -11.07 -15.21 -3.48
C ARG A 130 -9.96 -14.65 -2.59
N GLU A 131 -9.70 -15.28 -1.45
CA GLU A 131 -8.64 -14.88 -0.51
C GLU A 131 -7.24 -14.94 -1.14
N ALA A 132 -6.93 -16.03 -1.83
CA ALA A 132 -5.66 -16.19 -2.52
C ALA A 132 -5.48 -15.11 -3.60
N ASP A 133 -6.54 -14.77 -4.32
CA ASP A 133 -6.48 -13.77 -5.40
C ASP A 133 -6.30 -12.35 -4.87
N LEU A 134 -6.93 -12.01 -3.73
CA LEU A 134 -6.71 -10.72 -3.07
C LEU A 134 -5.27 -10.60 -2.58
N ARG A 135 -4.76 -11.65 -1.92
CA ARG A 135 -3.38 -11.69 -1.43
C ARG A 135 -2.39 -11.54 -2.59
N LYS A 136 -2.67 -12.21 -3.72
CA LYS A 136 -1.87 -12.07 -4.95
C LYS A 136 -1.93 -10.65 -5.51
N THR A 137 -3.12 -10.06 -5.62
CA THR A 137 -3.29 -8.70 -6.16
C THR A 137 -2.55 -7.66 -5.34
N ILE A 138 -2.58 -7.76 -4.01
CA ILE A 138 -1.81 -6.89 -3.11
C ILE A 138 -0.31 -7.16 -3.29
N GLY A 139 0.08 -8.44 -3.36
CA GLY A 139 1.47 -8.85 -3.61
C GLY A 139 2.03 -8.34 -4.93
N ASP A 140 1.20 -8.19 -5.96
CA ASP A 140 1.59 -7.67 -7.28
C ASP A 140 1.58 -6.12 -7.31
N ALA A 141 0.66 -5.49 -6.57
CA ALA A 141 0.53 -4.03 -6.53
C ALA A 141 1.66 -3.35 -5.74
N LEU A 142 2.15 -3.98 -4.68
CA LEU A 142 3.14 -3.36 -3.79
C LEU A 142 4.54 -3.16 -4.37
N PRO A 143 5.14 -4.14 -5.06
CA PRO A 143 6.45 -3.95 -5.70
C PRO A 143 6.40 -2.85 -6.76
N LEU A 144 5.28 -2.70 -7.46
CA LEU A 144 5.08 -1.64 -8.45
C LEU A 144 5.01 -0.26 -7.78
N LEU A 145 4.38 -0.15 -6.61
CA LEU A 145 4.38 1.09 -5.82
C LEU A 145 5.80 1.43 -5.35
N LEU A 146 6.51 0.46 -4.77
CA LEU A 146 7.85 0.68 -4.22
C LEU A 146 8.87 1.07 -5.29
N SER A 147 8.81 0.43 -6.46
CA SER A 147 9.68 0.77 -7.58
C SER A 147 9.38 2.16 -8.15
N GLY A 148 8.10 2.54 -8.29
CA GLY A 148 7.69 3.88 -8.70
C GLY A 148 8.12 4.95 -7.70
N LEU A 149 7.83 4.74 -6.41
CA LEU A 149 8.21 5.64 -5.33
C LEU A 149 9.73 5.84 -5.27
N ARG A 150 10.50 4.75 -5.41
CA ARG A 150 11.97 4.84 -5.45
C ARG A 150 12.47 5.70 -6.60
N GLY A 151 11.85 5.58 -7.78
CA GLY A 151 12.22 6.36 -8.96
C GLY A 151 11.99 7.85 -8.73
N GLU A 152 10.77 8.21 -8.30
CA GLU A 152 10.37 9.61 -8.13
C GLU A 152 11.01 10.27 -6.92
N ALA A 153 11.12 9.57 -5.78
CA ALA A 153 11.83 10.10 -4.63
C ALA A 153 13.31 10.36 -4.96
N ARG A 154 13.93 9.49 -5.78
CA ARG A 154 15.30 9.71 -6.27
C ARG A 154 15.40 10.92 -7.18
N GLU A 155 14.42 11.14 -8.05
CA GLU A 155 14.39 12.29 -8.95
C GLU A 155 14.27 13.60 -8.18
N LEU A 156 13.33 13.68 -7.23
CA LEU A 156 13.16 14.84 -6.33
C LEU A 156 14.43 15.11 -5.51
N LEU A 157 15.04 14.07 -4.96
CA LEU A 157 16.30 14.21 -4.22
C LEU A 157 17.45 14.65 -5.13
N ALA A 158 17.55 14.11 -6.34
CA ALA A 158 18.58 14.52 -7.28
C ALA A 158 18.42 15.98 -7.69
N GLU A 159 17.19 16.44 -7.93
CA GLU A 159 16.88 17.83 -8.23
C GLU A 159 17.22 18.76 -7.06
N TRP A 160 16.80 18.40 -5.84
CA TRP A 160 17.07 19.18 -4.65
C TRP A 160 18.57 19.31 -4.35
N PHE A 161 19.34 18.22 -4.41
CA PHE A 161 20.80 18.28 -4.23
C PHE A 161 21.50 19.04 -5.39
N SER A 162 21.01 18.90 -6.63
CA SER A 162 21.54 19.59 -7.80
C SER A 162 21.35 21.11 -7.70
N ALA A 163 20.24 21.58 -7.11
CA ALA A 163 20.01 23.00 -6.83
C ALA A 163 21.12 23.61 -5.96
N HIS A 164 21.74 22.80 -5.10
CA HIS A 164 22.88 23.19 -4.25
C HIS A 164 24.26 22.88 -4.87
N GLY A 165 24.29 22.42 -6.12
CA GLY A 165 25.50 22.09 -6.86
C GLY A 165 26.21 20.83 -6.37
N ILE A 166 25.46 19.89 -5.79
CA ILE A 166 25.92 18.56 -5.38
C ILE A 166 25.28 17.51 -6.29
N ALA A 167 26.10 16.66 -6.91
CA ALA A 167 25.58 15.49 -7.60
C ALA A 167 25.32 14.38 -6.58
N LEU A 168 24.07 13.95 -6.45
CA LEU A 168 23.73 12.80 -5.61
C LEU A 168 24.51 11.56 -6.12
N PRO A 169 25.30 10.86 -5.27
CA PRO A 169 25.97 9.65 -5.72
C PRO A 169 24.93 8.62 -6.18
N LYS A 170 25.26 7.88 -7.24
CA LYS A 170 24.41 6.80 -7.77
C LYS A 170 24.34 5.57 -6.85
N ARG A 171 24.43 5.74 -5.53
CA ARG A 171 24.14 4.65 -4.59
C ARG A 171 22.69 4.26 -4.77
N ASP A 172 22.46 2.97 -4.89
CA ASP A 172 21.12 2.42 -4.98
C ASP A 172 20.38 2.73 -3.68
N PHE A 173 19.32 3.54 -3.76
CA PHE A 173 18.34 3.73 -2.69
C PHE A 173 17.80 2.35 -2.30
N PRO A 174 18.22 1.74 -1.18
CA PRO A 174 17.79 0.40 -0.85
C PRO A 174 16.41 0.50 -0.18
N LEU A 175 15.40 0.88 -0.96
CA LEU A 175 14.00 0.58 -0.66
C LEU A 175 13.79 -0.90 -1.00
N SER A 176 14.50 -1.79 -0.29
CA SER A 176 14.44 -3.23 -0.58
C SER A 176 13.19 -3.84 0.02
N ALA A 177 12.36 -4.40 -0.85
CA ALA A 177 11.39 -5.43 -0.54
C ALA A 177 12.04 -6.82 -0.67
N ASP A 178 13.17 -7.07 -0.02
CA ASP A 178 13.81 -8.40 -0.05
C ASP A 178 13.07 -9.32 0.93
N PRO A 179 12.35 -10.37 0.45
CA PRO A 179 11.62 -11.28 1.32
C PRO A 179 12.54 -12.23 2.12
N ALA A 180 13.84 -12.29 1.82
CA ALA A 180 14.78 -13.21 2.46
C ALA A 180 15.47 -12.65 3.71
N GLN A 181 15.46 -11.33 3.93
CA GLN A 181 16.07 -10.69 5.10
C GLN A 181 15.01 -10.08 6.02
N ARG A 182 14.50 -10.93 6.93
CA ARG A 182 14.01 -10.61 8.28
C ARG A 182 13.04 -9.42 8.42
N SER A 183 11.76 -9.77 8.54
CA SER A 183 10.77 -9.21 9.48
C SER A 183 10.33 -7.73 9.38
N ASP A 184 11.13 -6.83 8.82
CA ASP A 184 10.86 -5.38 8.75
C ASP A 184 10.67 -4.91 7.30
N THR A 185 9.99 -5.71 6.48
CA THR A 185 9.54 -5.22 5.17
C THR A 185 8.47 -4.15 5.41
N ILE A 186 8.86 -2.89 5.24
CA ILE A 186 8.03 -1.68 5.44
C ILE A 186 6.65 -1.83 4.77
N LEU A 187 6.59 -2.57 3.65
CA LEU A 187 5.38 -2.95 2.94
C LEU A 187 5.34 -4.46 2.69
N SER A 188 4.98 -5.26 3.69
CA SER A 188 4.59 -6.66 3.47
C SER A 188 3.08 -6.76 3.26
N THR A 189 2.62 -7.79 2.54
CA THR A 189 1.19 -8.17 2.48
C THR A 189 0.60 -8.37 3.88
N ARG A 190 1.44 -8.74 4.86
CA ARG A 190 1.11 -8.82 6.28
C ARG A 190 0.91 -7.45 6.93
N ALA A 191 1.70 -6.44 6.56
CA ALA A 191 1.58 -5.06 7.06
C ALA A 191 0.26 -4.41 6.61
N ILE A 192 -0.21 -4.73 5.41
CA ILE A 192 -1.48 -4.23 4.87
C ILE A 192 -2.67 -5.03 5.43
N GLY A 193 -2.42 -6.15 6.10
CA GLY A 193 -3.43 -6.89 6.85
C GLY A 193 -4.54 -7.45 5.96
N VAL A 194 -4.18 -8.36 5.05
CA VAL A 194 -5.16 -9.06 4.17
C VAL A 194 -6.32 -9.63 4.98
N GLU A 195 -6.03 -10.21 6.16
CA GLU A 195 -7.04 -10.72 7.09
C GLU A 195 -8.02 -9.62 7.56
N GLY A 196 -7.54 -8.40 7.81
CA GLY A 196 -8.38 -7.26 8.20
C GLY A 196 -9.30 -6.77 7.08
N MET A 197 -8.87 -6.88 5.82
CA MET A 197 -9.77 -6.61 4.67
C MET A 197 -10.88 -7.64 4.59
N PHE A 198 -10.58 -8.92 4.87
CA PHE A 198 -11.61 -9.96 4.92
C PHE A 198 -12.61 -9.73 6.04
N ASP A 199 -12.16 -9.27 7.20
CA ASP A 199 -13.04 -8.90 8.29
C ASP A 199 -13.92 -7.70 7.92
N ALA A 200 -13.38 -6.70 7.22
CA ALA A 200 -14.16 -5.57 6.70
C ALA A 200 -15.23 -6.03 5.69
N LEU A 201 -14.85 -6.90 4.75
CA LEU A 201 -15.78 -7.51 3.78
C LEU A 201 -16.89 -8.32 4.50
N GLN A 202 -16.52 -9.12 5.49
CA GLN A 202 -17.47 -9.92 6.27
C GLN A 202 -18.37 -9.06 7.14
N THR A 203 -17.87 -7.93 7.66
CA THR A 203 -18.63 -6.99 8.47
C THR A 203 -19.74 -6.35 7.65
N VAL A 204 -19.43 -5.89 6.43
CA VAL A 204 -20.42 -5.32 5.50
C VAL A 204 -21.49 -6.35 5.12
N LEU A 205 -21.08 -7.57 4.75
CA LEU A 205 -22.02 -8.65 4.43
C LEU A 205 -22.85 -9.07 5.66
N GLY A 206 -22.24 -9.07 6.84
CA GLY A 206 -22.91 -9.32 8.11
C GLY A 206 -23.93 -8.24 8.47
N GLY A 207 -23.61 -6.98 8.17
CA GLY A 207 -24.50 -5.82 8.31
C GLY A 207 -25.74 -5.96 7.45
N LEU A 208 -25.58 -6.33 6.17
CA LEU A 208 -26.70 -6.61 5.28
C LEU A 208 -27.60 -7.73 5.83
N LEU A 209 -27.01 -8.87 6.20
CA LEU A 209 -27.79 -10.00 6.73
C LEU A 209 -28.53 -9.60 8.00
N THR A 210 -27.90 -8.81 8.87
CA THR A 210 -28.51 -8.32 10.10
C THR A 210 -29.66 -7.36 9.81
N ALA A 211 -29.51 -6.47 8.83
CA ALA A 211 -30.58 -5.58 8.38
C ALA A 211 -31.77 -6.37 7.83
N VAL A 212 -31.51 -7.40 7.01
CA VAL A 212 -32.56 -8.29 6.49
C VAL A 212 -33.26 -9.05 7.63
N THR A 213 -32.50 -9.62 8.56
CA THR A 213 -33.05 -10.29 9.76
C THR A 213 -33.89 -9.32 10.59
N ALA A 214 -33.45 -8.08 10.79
CA ALA A 214 -34.18 -7.07 11.55
C ALA A 214 -35.51 -6.71 10.88
N VAL A 215 -35.50 -6.52 9.55
CA VAL A 215 -36.71 -6.26 8.77
C VAL A 215 -37.72 -7.40 8.91
N LEU A 216 -37.27 -8.66 8.85
CA LEU A 216 -38.10 -9.84 9.05
C LEU A 216 -38.65 -9.93 10.47
N SER A 217 -37.80 -9.63 11.46
CA SER A 217 -38.14 -9.71 12.89
C SER A 217 -39.09 -8.62 13.35
N GLY A 218 -39.09 -7.46 12.67
CA GLY A 218 -39.91 -6.31 13.02
C GLY A 218 -41.41 -6.49 12.77
N GLY A 219 -41.83 -7.47 11.95
CA GLY A 219 -43.24 -7.78 11.64
C GLY A 219 -44.00 -6.70 10.86
N ALA A 220 -43.91 -5.44 11.29
CA ALA A 220 -44.42 -4.26 10.61
C ALA A 220 -43.60 -3.91 9.35
N GLY A 221 -42.28 -4.14 9.39
CA GLY A 221 -41.40 -3.94 8.23
C GLY A 221 -41.75 -4.89 7.09
N THR A 222 -41.95 -6.17 7.36
CA THR A 222 -42.38 -7.15 6.35
C THR A 222 -43.78 -6.87 5.80
N ALA A 223 -44.72 -6.40 6.64
CA ALA A 223 -46.06 -6.01 6.21
C ALA A 223 -46.07 -4.75 5.30
N LEU A 224 -45.18 -3.79 5.55
CA LEU A 224 -45.02 -2.57 4.73
C LEU A 224 -44.31 -2.84 3.41
N ILE A 225 -43.25 -3.66 3.44
CA ILE A 225 -42.42 -3.85 2.25
C ILE A 225 -43.16 -4.80 1.29
N ALA A 226 -43.82 -5.86 1.76
CA ALA A 226 -44.65 -6.71 0.91
C ALA A 226 -46.03 -6.03 0.69
N SER A 227 -46.06 -4.98 -0.13
CA SER A 227 -47.29 -4.23 -0.42
C SER A 227 -48.33 -5.12 -1.14
N GLY A 228 -49.29 -5.65 -0.36
CA GLY A 228 -50.42 -6.44 -0.87
C GLY A 228 -51.05 -7.38 0.19
N PRO A 229 -52.23 -7.97 -0.09
CA PRO A 229 -52.93 -8.87 0.84
C PRO A 229 -52.06 -10.06 1.27
N VAL A 230 -51.24 -10.56 0.35
CA VAL A 230 -50.30 -11.66 0.58
C VAL A 230 -49.17 -11.25 1.53
N GLY A 231 -48.73 -9.99 1.49
CA GLY A 231 -47.68 -9.47 2.35
C GLY A 231 -48.13 -9.18 3.78
N PHE A 232 -49.40 -8.80 3.98
CA PHE A 232 -49.98 -8.72 5.32
C PHE A 232 -50.12 -10.10 5.97
N VAL A 233 -50.49 -11.13 5.21
CA VAL A 233 -50.60 -12.50 5.73
C VAL A 233 -49.21 -13.06 6.05
N LEU A 234 -48.24 -12.91 5.14
CA LEU A 234 -46.86 -13.35 5.38
C LEU A 234 -46.18 -12.57 6.50
N GLY A 235 -46.26 -11.23 6.50
CA GLY A 235 -45.66 -10.37 7.51
C GLY A 235 -46.30 -10.54 8.88
N GLY A 236 -47.63 -10.68 8.94
CA GLY A 236 -48.37 -10.92 10.17
C GLY A 236 -48.08 -12.30 10.78
N VAL A 237 -48.11 -13.37 9.97
CA VAL A 237 -47.83 -14.73 10.44
C VAL A 237 -46.36 -14.86 10.85
N LEU A 238 -45.41 -14.37 10.04
CA LEU A 238 -43.99 -14.44 10.37
C LEU A 238 -43.65 -13.55 11.56
N GLY A 239 -44.15 -12.32 11.59
CA GLY A 239 -43.96 -11.39 12.71
C GLY A 239 -44.51 -11.94 14.02
N ALA A 240 -45.72 -12.50 14.01
CA ALA A 240 -46.31 -13.14 15.19
C ALA A 240 -45.53 -14.37 15.64
N SER A 241 -45.06 -15.20 14.70
CA SER A 241 -44.24 -16.38 14.99
C SER A 241 -42.91 -16.00 15.63
N ILE A 242 -42.25 -14.97 15.10
CA ILE A 242 -40.97 -14.47 15.60
C ILE A 242 -41.15 -13.79 16.96
N ALA A 243 -42.19 -12.97 17.13
CA ALA A 243 -42.51 -12.31 18.39
C ALA A 243 -42.86 -13.34 19.49
N TYR A 244 -43.61 -14.38 19.15
CA TYR A 244 -43.92 -15.48 20.06
C TYR A 244 -42.67 -16.27 20.47
N LEU A 245 -41.78 -16.59 19.51
CA LEU A 245 -40.51 -17.25 19.81
C LEU A 245 -39.59 -16.37 20.67
N LEU A 246 -39.52 -15.06 20.40
CA LEU A 246 -38.80 -14.10 21.23
C LEU A 246 -39.33 -14.08 22.66
N ALA A 247 -40.65 -14.01 22.83
CA ALA A 247 -41.30 -13.94 24.14
C ALA A 247 -41.13 -15.23 24.95
N ARG A 248 -41.13 -16.40 24.31
CA ARG A 248 -41.17 -17.70 25.01
C ARG A 248 -39.82 -18.41 25.10
N TYR A 249 -38.92 -18.19 24.15
CA TYR A 249 -37.67 -18.94 24.00
C TYR A 249 -36.43 -18.05 23.92
N GLY A 250 -36.60 -16.73 23.94
CA GLY A 250 -35.51 -15.77 23.91
C GLY A 250 -34.91 -15.53 22.51
N LYS A 251 -33.89 -14.65 22.49
CA LYS A 251 -33.33 -14.07 21.26
C LYS A 251 -32.64 -15.09 20.34
N GLU A 252 -32.03 -16.13 20.91
CA GLU A 252 -31.26 -17.12 20.13
C GLU A 252 -32.14 -18.03 19.27
N LYS A 253 -33.26 -18.55 19.82
CA LYS A 253 -34.19 -19.41 19.10
C LYS A 253 -34.97 -18.67 18.01
N ALA A 254 -35.32 -17.41 18.27
CA ALA A 254 -35.94 -16.55 17.26
C ALA A 254 -34.98 -16.26 16.10
N ARG A 255 -33.70 -15.99 16.41
CA ARG A 255 -32.69 -15.73 15.38
C ARG A 255 -32.44 -16.96 14.51
N THR A 256 -32.29 -18.14 15.10
CA THR A 256 -32.12 -19.40 14.33
C THR A 256 -33.32 -19.68 13.45
N PHE A 257 -34.55 -19.46 13.94
CA PHE A 257 -35.76 -19.58 13.13
C PHE A 257 -35.75 -18.65 11.91
N VAL A 258 -35.39 -17.37 12.09
CA VAL A 258 -35.30 -16.41 10.98
C VAL A 258 -34.18 -16.75 10.00
N GLU A 259 -33.05 -17.25 10.50
CA GLU A 259 -31.92 -17.65 9.66
C GLU A 259 -32.27 -18.87 8.78
N ASP A 260 -33.05 -19.82 9.29
CA ASP A 260 -33.45 -21.04 8.56
C ASP A 260 -34.76 -20.90 7.78
N LEU A 261 -35.49 -19.80 7.96
CA LEU A 261 -36.71 -19.52 7.22
C LEU A 261 -36.43 -19.44 5.72
N ASN A 262 -37.11 -20.29 4.95
CA ASN A 262 -37.00 -20.27 3.50
C ASN A 262 -37.90 -19.17 2.91
N LEU A 263 -37.29 -18.11 2.42
CA LEU A 263 -38.00 -16.96 1.88
C LEU A 263 -38.42 -17.22 0.43
N PRO A 264 -39.69 -16.94 0.07
CA PRO A 264 -40.13 -17.03 -1.33
C PRO A 264 -39.50 -15.91 -2.17
N PRO A 265 -39.39 -16.09 -3.51
CA PRO A 265 -38.77 -15.12 -4.42
C PRO A 265 -39.31 -13.70 -4.30
N ALA A 266 -40.62 -13.53 -4.10
CA ALA A 266 -41.24 -12.21 -3.98
C ALA A 266 -40.75 -11.44 -2.73
N VAL A 267 -40.50 -12.14 -1.62
CA VAL A 267 -40.01 -11.54 -0.38
C VAL A 267 -38.50 -11.33 -0.45
N ALA A 268 -37.75 -12.28 -0.99
CA ALA A 268 -36.31 -12.13 -1.23
C ALA A 268 -36.00 -10.98 -2.20
N GLY A 269 -36.81 -10.86 -3.26
CA GLY A 269 -36.75 -9.84 -4.30
C GLY A 269 -36.85 -8.40 -3.81
N LEU A 270 -37.48 -8.26 -2.66
CA LEU A 270 -37.92 -7.03 -2.05
C LEU A 270 -37.06 -6.67 -0.84
N LEU A 271 -36.49 -7.67 -0.18
CA LEU A 271 -35.46 -7.49 0.86
C LEU A 271 -34.08 -7.17 0.26
N ILE A 272 -33.80 -7.65 -0.94
CA ILE A 272 -32.56 -7.43 -1.69
C ILE A 272 -32.91 -6.88 -3.06
N ASP A 273 -33.25 -5.59 -3.11
CA ASP A 273 -33.48 -4.86 -4.34
C ASP A 273 -32.16 -4.35 -4.96
N GLU A 274 -32.23 -3.86 -6.20
CA GLU A 274 -31.06 -3.32 -6.91
C GLU A 274 -30.40 -2.15 -6.18
N GLY A 275 -31.20 -1.31 -5.51
CA GLY A 275 -30.69 -0.20 -4.72
C GLY A 275 -29.84 -0.67 -3.53
N ARG A 276 -30.26 -1.72 -2.83
CA ARG A 276 -29.48 -2.33 -1.74
C ARG A 276 -28.23 -3.05 -2.24
N ILE A 277 -28.29 -3.70 -3.41
CA ILE A 277 -27.11 -4.31 -4.02
C ILE A 277 -26.09 -3.22 -4.36
N ALA A 278 -26.51 -2.13 -5.01
CA ALA A 278 -25.63 -1.00 -5.32
C ALA A 278 -25.07 -0.34 -4.05
N ALA A 279 -25.92 -0.12 -3.04
CA ALA A 279 -25.49 0.43 -1.75
C ALA A 279 -24.46 -0.48 -1.06
N LEU A 280 -24.63 -1.79 -1.11
CA LEU A 280 -23.68 -2.76 -0.57
C LEU A 280 -22.33 -2.67 -1.27
N GLN A 281 -22.32 -2.50 -2.60
CA GLN A 281 -21.09 -2.34 -3.37
C GLN A 281 -20.33 -1.08 -2.95
N GLU A 282 -21.03 0.03 -2.77
CA GLU A 282 -20.43 1.30 -2.35
C GLU A 282 -19.98 1.26 -0.89
N GLU A 283 -20.75 0.65 0.01
CA GLU A 283 -20.37 0.46 1.42
C GLU A 283 -19.14 -0.45 1.54
N LEU A 284 -19.07 -1.51 0.73
CA LEU A 284 -17.91 -2.38 0.63
C LEU A 284 -16.67 -1.61 0.14
N SER A 285 -16.82 -0.82 -0.92
CA SER A 285 -15.74 0.01 -1.47
C SER A 285 -15.24 1.03 -0.43
N THR A 286 -16.16 1.68 0.28
CA THR A 286 -15.88 2.71 1.28
C THR A 286 -15.18 2.13 2.51
N ASN A 287 -15.70 1.04 3.08
CA ASN A 287 -15.08 0.41 4.25
C ASN A 287 -13.72 -0.21 3.91
N LEU A 288 -13.56 -0.75 2.70
CA LEU A 288 -12.27 -1.28 2.27
C LEU A 288 -11.25 -0.17 2.05
N ARG A 289 -11.66 0.98 1.49
CA ARG A 289 -10.80 2.17 1.38
C ARG A 289 -10.39 2.69 2.76
N ALA A 290 -11.34 2.87 3.68
CA ALA A 290 -11.05 3.32 5.04
C ALA A 290 -10.08 2.37 5.77
N HIS A 291 -10.27 1.06 5.60
CA HIS A 291 -9.36 0.06 6.17
C HIS A 291 -7.95 0.14 5.58
N LEU A 292 -7.85 0.33 4.26
CA LEU A 292 -6.56 0.50 3.59
C LEU A 292 -5.87 1.78 4.03
N GLU A 293 -6.60 2.89 4.13
CA GLU A 293 -6.07 4.18 4.55
C GLU A 293 -5.48 4.10 5.97
N GLU A 294 -6.23 3.51 6.90
CA GLU A 294 -5.80 3.26 8.29
C GLU A 294 -4.54 2.38 8.34
N ARG A 295 -4.45 1.36 7.48
CA ARG A 295 -3.30 0.45 7.43
C ARG A 295 -2.09 1.05 6.71
N LEU A 296 -2.29 1.90 5.73
CA LEU A 296 -1.21 2.55 4.97
C LEU A 296 -0.67 3.80 5.67
N ALA A 297 -1.43 4.44 6.57
CA ALA A 297 -0.98 5.57 7.36
C ALA A 297 0.33 5.32 8.15
N PRO A 298 0.47 4.24 8.96
CA PRO A 298 1.72 3.97 9.67
C PRO A 298 2.87 3.67 8.70
N THR A 299 2.58 3.00 7.59
CA THR A 299 3.60 2.70 6.57
C THR A 299 4.09 3.95 5.86
N ARG A 300 3.22 4.92 5.58
CA ARG A 300 3.59 6.24 5.05
C ARG A 300 4.57 6.94 5.97
N SER A 301 4.26 6.98 7.27
CA SER A 301 5.15 7.58 8.28
C SER A 301 6.50 6.86 8.39
N GLN A 302 6.52 5.53 8.28
CA GLN A 302 7.77 4.75 8.26
C GLN A 302 8.62 5.03 7.01
N LEU A 303 8.00 5.13 5.83
CA LEU A 303 8.69 5.46 4.59
C LEU A 303 9.27 6.88 4.62
N GLU A 304 8.49 7.84 5.13
CA GLU A 304 8.93 9.22 5.36
C GLU A 304 10.15 9.26 6.27
N GLY A 305 10.10 8.59 7.43
CA GLY A 305 11.23 8.50 8.36
C GLY A 305 12.45 7.81 7.76
N HIS A 306 12.25 6.79 6.92
CA HIS A 306 13.34 6.12 6.22
C HIS A 306 14.02 7.04 5.19
N ILE A 307 13.23 7.77 4.40
CA ILE A 307 13.76 8.77 3.45
C ILE A 307 14.50 9.86 4.20
N GLN A 308 13.94 10.38 5.30
CA GLN A 308 14.58 11.38 6.14
C GLN A 308 15.94 10.90 6.67
N ASN A 309 16.00 9.68 7.21
CA ASN A 309 17.25 9.11 7.71
C ASN A 309 18.29 8.92 6.61
N LEU A 310 17.89 8.45 5.42
CA LEU A 310 18.80 8.33 4.28
C LEU A 310 19.38 9.68 3.86
N VAL A 311 18.56 10.73 3.85
CA VAL A 311 19.03 12.08 3.54
C VAL A 311 20.00 12.58 4.61
N LEU A 312 19.69 12.36 5.89
CA LEU A 312 20.60 12.71 6.99
C LEU A 312 21.93 11.96 6.91
N ASP A 313 21.90 10.67 6.56
CA ASP A 313 23.11 9.85 6.38
C ASP A 313 23.96 10.37 5.22
N GLU A 314 23.34 10.75 4.10
CA GLU A 314 24.05 11.33 2.96
C GLU A 314 24.66 12.71 3.32
N MET A 315 23.94 13.53 4.07
CA MET A 315 24.46 14.79 4.63
C MET A 315 25.62 14.56 5.61
N ASN A 316 25.59 13.46 6.37
CA ASN A 316 26.67 13.06 7.26
C ASN A 316 27.88 12.50 6.47
N ALA A 317 27.67 11.82 5.35
CA ALA A 317 28.75 11.37 4.46
C ALA A 317 29.51 12.55 3.84
N LEU A 318 28.83 13.68 3.56
CA LEU A 318 29.51 14.93 3.20
C LEU A 318 30.46 15.43 4.30
N ASN A 319 30.28 14.98 5.55
CA ASN A 319 31.14 15.31 6.68
C ASN A 319 32.44 14.48 6.74
N GLU A 320 32.49 13.29 6.12
CA GLU A 320 33.73 12.50 6.04
C GLU A 320 34.81 13.23 5.23
N ILE A 321 34.42 14.08 4.28
CA ILE A 321 35.32 15.00 3.56
C ILE A 321 35.88 16.08 4.51
N ASN A 322 35.17 16.42 5.60
CA ASN A 322 35.65 17.36 6.62
C ASN A 322 36.64 16.72 7.62
N SER A 323 36.62 15.40 7.81
CA SER A 323 37.47 14.69 8.77
C SER A 323 38.89 14.34 8.28
N PHE A 324 39.21 14.60 7.01
CA PHE A 324 40.58 14.50 6.47
C PHE A 324 41.41 15.76 6.68
#